data_AF-A0A4V2BK60-F1
#
_entry.id   AF-A0A4V2BK60-F1
#
_cell.length_a   1.000
_cell.length_b   1.000
_cell.length_c   1.000
_cell.angle_alpha   90.00
_cell.angle_beta   90.00
_cell.angle_gamma   90.00
#
_symmetry.space_group_name_H-M   'P 1'
#
loop_
_entity.id
_entity.type
_entity.pdbx_description
1 polymer ?
#
loop_
_entity_poly.entity_id
_entity_poly.type
_entity_poly.pdbx_seq_one_letter_code
_entity_poly.pdbx_strand_id
1 'polypeptide(L)'
;LDALHNYDCLRANKSMMAWGVEPRVPFLDREFMDVAMRMDAKYKMIEKGSAGPSRMEKGILRAAFEGYLPDSILWRQKEQFSDGVGYGWIDGLKAHAEARVTDRELVAAAKRFPINAPLTKEAYYYRSLFEEFYPGPAAAETVPGGKSIACSSPAAIAWDASFASAADPSGRALAGVHNAAL
;
A
#
# COMPACT_ATOMS: atom_id res chain seq x y z
N LEU A 1 9.40 -9.47 4.74
CA LEU A 1 8.92 -9.02 6.07
C LEU A 1 9.66 -7.77 6.52
N ASP A 2 10.96 -7.70 6.24
CA ASP A 2 11.87 -6.67 6.73
C ASP A 2 11.47 -5.23 6.42
N ALA A 3 10.66 -4.97 5.39
CA ALA A 3 10.26 -3.62 5.03
C ALA A 3 8.98 -3.12 5.73
N LEU A 4 8.21 -3.97 6.41
CA LEU A 4 6.88 -3.62 6.93
C LEU A 4 6.92 -2.48 7.96
N HIS A 5 8.02 -2.36 8.70
CA HIS A 5 8.27 -1.29 9.67
C HIS A 5 8.32 0.11 9.05
N ASN A 6 8.60 0.22 7.75
CA ASN A 6 8.63 1.50 7.03
C ASN A 6 7.27 1.88 6.41
N TYR A 7 6.30 0.96 6.39
CA TYR A 7 5.02 1.14 5.69
C TYR A 7 3.84 0.94 6.64
N ASP A 8 3.15 -0.21 6.57
CA ASP A 8 1.92 -0.46 7.31
C ASP A 8 2.08 -0.38 8.83
N CYS A 9 3.19 -0.91 9.38
CA CYS A 9 3.45 -0.79 10.81
C CYS A 9 3.70 0.66 11.22
N LEU A 10 4.42 1.43 10.41
CA LEU A 10 4.69 2.85 10.67
C LEU A 10 3.39 3.65 10.74
N ARG A 11 2.53 3.46 9.72
CA ARG A 11 1.22 4.12 9.63
C ARG A 11 0.34 3.71 10.80
N ALA A 12 0.11 2.41 11.01
CA ALA A 12 -0.75 1.92 12.07
C ALA A 12 -0.27 2.38 13.45
N ASN A 13 1.03 2.32 13.73
CA ASN A 13 1.56 2.75 15.02
C ASN A 13 1.44 4.27 15.21
N LYS A 14 1.99 5.08 14.31
CA LYS A 14 2.05 6.54 14.49
C LYS A 14 0.67 7.19 14.42
N SER A 15 -0.23 6.74 13.53
CA SER A 15 -1.56 7.34 13.40
C SER A 15 -2.43 7.10 14.63
N MET A 16 -2.30 5.94 15.27
CA MET A 16 -3.08 5.58 16.45
C MET A 16 -2.48 6.22 17.71
N MET A 17 -1.15 6.21 17.84
CA MET A 17 -0.44 6.83 18.97
C MET A 17 -0.58 8.36 19.01
N ALA A 18 -0.84 9.02 17.87
CA ALA A 18 -1.19 10.43 17.82
C ALA A 18 -2.43 10.78 18.69
N TRP A 19 -3.25 9.78 19.00
CA TRP A 19 -4.45 9.89 19.84
C TRP A 19 -4.36 9.06 21.12
N GLY A 20 -3.16 8.61 21.51
CA GLY A 20 -2.96 7.78 22.70
C GLY A 20 -3.62 6.40 22.62
N VAL A 21 -3.87 5.88 21.41
CA VAL A 21 -4.47 4.57 21.20
C VAL A 21 -3.40 3.54 20.85
N GLU A 22 -3.37 2.42 21.58
CA GLU A 22 -2.48 1.29 21.31
C GLU A 22 -3.07 0.36 20.23
N PRO A 23 -2.47 0.25 19.02
CA PRO A 23 -2.90 -0.75 18.05
C PRO A 23 -2.22 -2.10 18.32
N ARG A 24 -3.01 -3.18 18.25
CA ARG A 24 -2.50 -4.56 18.25
C ARG A 24 -2.73 -5.21 16.88
N VAL A 25 -1.75 -5.98 16.42
CA VAL A 25 -1.71 -6.56 15.08
C VAL A 25 -1.50 -8.07 15.14
N PRO A 26 -2.54 -8.87 15.46
CA PRO A 26 -2.39 -10.32 15.68
C PRO A 26 -1.79 -11.10 14.51
N PHE A 27 -1.97 -10.63 13.28
CA PHE A 27 -1.34 -11.23 12.09
C PHE A 27 0.20 -11.10 12.04
N LEU A 28 0.80 -10.31 12.94
CA LEU A 28 2.25 -10.19 13.11
C LEU A 28 2.72 -10.81 14.43
N ASP A 29 1.85 -11.53 15.13
CA ASP A 29 2.26 -12.35 16.25
C ASP A 29 3.32 -13.39 15.81
N ARG A 30 4.30 -13.67 16.67
CA ARG A 30 5.43 -14.54 16.31
C ARG A 30 5.00 -15.98 16.05
N GLU A 31 4.09 -16.51 16.86
CA GLU A 31 3.61 -17.88 16.72
C GLU A 31 2.74 -18.03 15.48
N PHE A 32 1.86 -17.05 15.24
CA PHE A 32 1.09 -17.00 14.00
C PHE A 32 2.01 -16.92 12.78
N MET A 33 3.02 -16.05 12.82
CA MET A 33 3.97 -15.87 11.71
C MET A 33 4.78 -17.13 11.44
N ASP A 34 5.19 -17.87 12.47
CA ASP A 34 5.88 -19.16 12.32
C ASP A 34 5.03 -20.16 11.54
N VAL A 35 3.75 -20.30 11.90
CA VAL A 35 2.82 -21.18 11.18
C VAL A 35 2.58 -20.68 9.75
N ALA A 36 2.24 -19.40 9.61
CA ALA A 36 1.89 -18.81 8.33
C ALA A 36 3.07 -18.87 7.35
N MET A 37 4.31 -18.65 7.79
CA MET A 37 5.48 -18.59 6.91
C MET A 37 6.08 -19.96 6.60
N ARG A 38 5.92 -20.96 7.48
CA ARG A 38 6.40 -22.34 7.23
C ARG A 38 5.46 -23.18 6.37
N MET A 39 4.20 -22.76 6.24
CA MET A 39 3.24 -23.40 5.34
C MET A 39 3.74 -23.41 3.89
N ASP A 40 3.55 -24.55 3.21
CA ASP A 40 3.85 -24.71 1.79
C ASP A 40 3.19 -23.58 0.97
N ALA A 41 4.01 -22.88 0.19
CA ALA A 41 3.59 -21.71 -0.57
C ALA A 41 2.44 -22.02 -1.54
N LYS A 42 2.28 -23.27 -2.01
CA LYS A 42 1.19 -23.68 -2.90
C LYS A 42 -0.19 -23.33 -2.33
N TYR A 43 -0.36 -23.40 -1.00
CA TYR A 43 -1.64 -23.09 -0.34
C TYR A 43 -1.96 -21.58 -0.30
N LYS A 44 -0.99 -20.73 -0.64
CA LYS A 44 -1.15 -19.28 -0.75
C LYS A 44 -1.35 -18.82 -2.20
N MET A 45 -1.12 -19.71 -3.17
CA MET A 45 -1.27 -19.42 -4.59
C MET A 45 -2.75 -19.42 -4.98
N ILE A 46 -3.08 -18.60 -5.97
CA ILE A 46 -4.41 -18.59 -6.58
C ILE A 46 -4.40 -19.55 -7.77
N GLU A 47 -5.32 -20.50 -7.78
CA GLU A 47 -5.50 -21.48 -8.85
C GLU A 47 -6.76 -21.12 -9.66
N LYS A 48 -6.55 -20.67 -10.90
CA LYS A 48 -7.66 -20.31 -11.80
C LYS A 48 -8.56 -21.53 -12.05
N GLY A 49 -9.86 -21.36 -11.87
CA GLY A 49 -10.85 -22.43 -12.05
C GLY A 49 -11.01 -23.37 -10.86
N SER A 50 -10.26 -23.17 -9.77
CA SER A 50 -10.50 -23.89 -8.51
C SER A 50 -11.86 -23.49 -7.93
N ALA A 51 -12.61 -24.47 -7.43
CA ALA A 51 -13.80 -24.23 -6.61
C ALA A 51 -13.46 -24.18 -5.09
N GLY A 52 -12.23 -24.56 -4.73
CA GLY A 52 -11.78 -24.68 -3.35
C GLY A 52 -11.26 -23.37 -2.75
N PRO A 53 -10.54 -23.45 -1.62
CA PRO A 53 -9.93 -22.28 -0.99
C PRO A 53 -8.97 -21.53 -1.91
N SER A 54 -8.23 -22.22 -2.79
CA SER A 54 -7.27 -21.61 -3.72
C SER A 54 -7.89 -20.73 -4.82
N ARG A 55 -9.21 -20.58 -4.88
CA ARG A 55 -9.89 -19.80 -5.94
C ARG A 55 -9.64 -18.29 -5.88
N MET A 56 -9.24 -17.74 -4.74
CA MET A 56 -9.03 -16.30 -4.55
C MET A 56 -7.96 -15.98 -3.50
N GLU A 57 -7.59 -14.71 -3.40
CA GLU A 57 -6.56 -14.24 -2.49
C GLU A 57 -6.88 -14.58 -1.03
N LYS A 58 -5.86 -15.01 -0.29
CA LYS A 58 -5.97 -15.43 1.11
C LYS A 58 -6.94 -16.61 1.32
N GLY A 59 -7.11 -17.45 0.30
CA GLY A 59 -7.99 -18.62 0.30
C GLY A 59 -7.95 -19.49 1.54
N ILE A 60 -6.76 -19.98 1.90
CA ILE A 60 -6.55 -20.82 3.10
C ILE A 60 -6.97 -20.12 4.40
N LEU A 61 -6.74 -18.79 4.49
CA LEU A 61 -7.17 -18.00 5.64
C LEU A 61 -8.69 -17.88 5.67
N ARG A 62 -9.35 -17.68 4.52
CA ARG A 62 -10.82 -17.63 4.46
C ARG A 62 -11.43 -18.97 4.88
N ALA A 63 -10.91 -20.08 4.37
CA ALA A 63 -11.36 -21.43 4.74
C ALA A 63 -11.22 -21.71 6.25
N ALA A 64 -10.12 -21.24 6.88
CA ALA A 64 -9.90 -21.41 8.32
C ALA A 64 -10.93 -20.70 9.21
N PHE A 65 -11.72 -19.77 8.66
CA PHE A 65 -12.75 -19.00 9.35
C PHE A 65 -14.17 -19.29 8.82
N GLU A 66 -14.38 -20.39 8.10
CA GLU A 66 -15.72 -20.85 7.72
C GLU A 66 -16.61 -21.02 8.96
N GLY A 67 -17.84 -20.52 8.89
CA GLY A 67 -18.78 -20.50 10.01
C GLY A 67 -18.59 -19.35 11.01
N TYR A 68 -17.51 -18.57 10.93
CA TYR A 68 -17.28 -17.41 11.81
C TYR A 68 -17.86 -16.09 11.25
N LEU A 69 -17.97 -15.98 9.93
CA LEU A 69 -18.46 -14.78 9.23
C LEU A 69 -19.49 -15.17 8.15
N PRO A 70 -20.42 -14.28 7.78
CA PRO A 70 -21.28 -14.49 6.63
C PRO A 70 -20.46 -14.67 5.35
N ASP A 71 -20.90 -15.57 4.45
CA ASP A 71 -20.20 -15.86 3.20
C ASP A 71 -19.96 -14.62 2.33
N SER A 72 -20.89 -13.66 2.35
CA SER A 72 -20.77 -12.39 1.64
C SER A 72 -19.59 -11.54 2.10
N ILE A 73 -19.11 -11.73 3.33
CA ILE A 73 -17.91 -11.08 3.88
C ILE A 73 -16.70 -12.00 3.73
N LEU A 74 -16.85 -13.29 4.09
CA LEU A 74 -15.76 -14.26 4.11
C LEU A 74 -15.15 -14.47 2.72
N TRP A 75 -15.95 -14.37 1.67
CA TRP A 75 -15.52 -14.57 0.28
C TRP A 75 -15.62 -13.29 -0.56
N ARG A 76 -15.70 -12.13 0.10
CA ARG A 76 -15.62 -10.83 -0.58
C ARG A 76 -14.25 -10.63 -1.20
N GLN A 77 -14.22 -10.21 -2.47
CA GLN A 77 -12.98 -9.82 -3.14
C GLN A 77 -12.26 -8.72 -2.35
N LYS A 78 -10.95 -8.87 -2.16
CA LYS A 78 -10.13 -7.84 -1.55
C LYS A 78 -10.18 -6.57 -2.40
N GLU A 79 -10.49 -5.45 -1.77
CA GLU A 79 -10.35 -4.11 -2.32
C GLU A 79 -9.19 -3.38 -1.63
N GLN A 80 -8.55 -2.45 -2.33
CA GLN A 80 -7.51 -1.62 -1.74
C GLN A 80 -8.12 -0.56 -0.83
N PHE A 81 -7.40 -0.17 0.23
CA PHE A 81 -7.93 0.75 1.27
C PHE A 81 -8.40 2.08 0.70
N SER A 82 -7.74 2.54 -0.37
CA SER A 82 -8.03 3.82 -0.99
C SER A 82 -9.34 3.87 -1.78
N ASP A 83 -9.89 2.70 -2.11
CA ASP A 83 -11.19 2.58 -2.79
C ASP A 83 -12.29 2.30 -1.76
N GLY A 84 -11.96 1.51 -0.73
CA GLY A 84 -12.87 1.22 0.38
C GLY A 84 -13.20 2.44 1.25
N VAL A 85 -12.36 3.48 1.28
CA VAL A 85 -12.63 4.74 2.00
C VAL A 85 -13.49 5.71 1.16
N GLY A 86 -13.54 5.52 -0.16
CA GLY A 86 -14.33 6.33 -1.09
C GLY A 86 -13.50 6.95 -2.20
N TYR A 87 -14.01 6.86 -3.44
CA TYR A 87 -13.30 7.27 -4.65
C TYR A 87 -12.82 8.74 -4.61
N GLY A 88 -13.66 9.65 -4.11
CA GLY A 88 -13.37 11.09 -4.08
C GLY A 88 -12.23 11.52 -3.14
N TRP A 89 -11.74 10.66 -2.23
CA TRP A 89 -10.69 11.03 -1.28
C TRP A 89 -9.35 11.29 -1.98
N ILE A 90 -8.87 10.34 -2.80
CA ILE A 90 -7.61 10.52 -3.54
C ILE A 90 -7.75 11.65 -4.55
N ASP A 91 -8.89 11.74 -5.24
CA ASP A 91 -9.08 12.77 -6.26
C ASP A 91 -9.02 14.17 -5.62
N GLY A 92 -9.58 14.31 -4.42
CA GLY A 92 -9.46 15.52 -3.60
C GLY A 92 -8.01 15.84 -3.23
N LEU A 93 -7.22 14.85 -2.81
CA LEU A 93 -5.79 15.04 -2.48
C LEU A 93 -4.97 15.47 -3.72
N LYS A 94 -5.20 14.82 -4.86
CA LYS A 94 -4.56 15.16 -6.14
C LYS A 94 -4.90 16.60 -6.54
N ALA A 95 -6.19 16.96 -6.54
CA ALA A 95 -6.64 18.31 -6.87
C ALA A 95 -6.07 19.37 -5.92
N HIS A 96 -5.99 19.08 -4.62
CA HIS A 96 -5.43 19.97 -3.61
C HIS A 96 -3.92 20.22 -3.79
N ALA A 97 -3.18 19.17 -4.16
CA ALA A 97 -1.75 19.29 -4.48
C ALA A 97 -1.53 20.01 -5.82
N GLU A 98 -2.36 19.73 -6.82
CA GLU A 98 -2.33 20.40 -8.13
C GLU A 98 -2.45 21.92 -7.99
N ALA A 99 -3.33 22.38 -7.10
CA ALA A 99 -3.54 23.80 -6.82
C ALA A 99 -2.38 24.46 -6.03
N ARG A 100 -1.48 23.69 -5.42
CA ARG A 100 -0.40 24.20 -4.54
C ARG A 100 1.01 24.07 -5.11
N VAL A 101 1.22 23.17 -6.07
CA VAL A 101 2.53 22.91 -6.66
C VAL A 101 2.47 23.22 -8.15
N THR A 102 3.29 24.15 -8.58
CA THR A 102 3.40 24.54 -9.98
C THR A 102 4.23 23.52 -10.78
N ASP A 103 4.03 23.47 -12.10
CA ASP A 103 4.86 22.63 -12.98
C ASP A 103 6.33 23.02 -12.90
N ARG A 104 6.62 24.32 -12.76
CA ARG A 104 7.98 24.84 -12.61
C ARG A 104 8.65 24.32 -11.35
N GLU A 105 7.93 24.27 -10.22
CA GLU A 105 8.45 23.70 -8.97
C GLU A 105 8.74 22.21 -9.11
N LEU A 106 7.85 21.46 -9.75
CA LEU A 106 8.05 20.03 -9.99
C LEU A 106 9.25 19.78 -10.91
N VAL A 107 9.41 20.55 -12.00
CA VAL A 107 10.59 20.47 -12.89
C VAL A 107 11.89 20.74 -12.12
N ALA A 108 11.86 21.65 -11.15
CA ALA A 108 13.01 21.97 -10.30
C ALA A 108 13.17 21.04 -9.08
N ALA A 109 12.31 20.01 -8.91
CA ALA A 109 12.25 19.19 -7.71
C ALA A 109 13.58 18.52 -7.36
N ALA A 110 14.30 17.96 -8.34
CA ALA A 110 15.59 17.29 -8.11
C ALA A 110 16.69 18.25 -7.61
N LYS A 111 16.58 19.54 -7.93
CA LYS A 111 17.50 20.56 -7.40
C LYS A 111 17.17 20.94 -5.96
N ARG A 112 15.88 21.00 -5.61
CA ARG A 112 15.42 21.34 -4.25
C ARG A 112 15.57 20.16 -3.29
N PHE A 113 15.21 18.97 -3.74
CA PHE A 113 15.14 17.73 -2.97
C PHE A 113 16.13 16.70 -3.55
N PRO A 114 17.42 16.78 -3.22
CA PRO A 114 18.45 15.90 -3.80
C PRO A 114 18.28 14.43 -3.39
N ILE A 115 17.75 14.19 -2.18
CA ILE A 115 17.40 12.86 -1.70
C ILE A 115 15.93 12.62 -2.03
N ASN A 116 15.60 11.52 -2.72
CA ASN A 116 14.22 11.12 -3.04
C ASN A 116 13.38 12.25 -3.66
N ALA A 117 13.83 12.78 -4.80
CA ALA A 117 13.12 13.84 -5.51
C ALA A 117 11.68 13.39 -5.88
N PRO A 118 10.64 14.19 -5.54
CA PRO A 118 9.26 13.85 -5.85
C PRO A 118 9.00 13.87 -7.36
N LEU A 119 8.24 12.88 -7.84
CA LEU A 119 7.92 12.71 -9.26
C LEU A 119 6.52 13.23 -9.64
N THR A 120 5.70 13.58 -8.64
CA THR A 120 4.35 14.11 -8.83
C THR A 120 4.14 15.34 -7.94
N LYS A 121 3.17 16.19 -8.29
CA LYS A 121 2.80 17.35 -7.47
C LYS A 121 2.31 16.95 -6.08
N GLU A 122 1.58 15.83 -5.98
CA GLU A 122 1.17 15.25 -4.71
C GLU A 122 2.38 14.86 -3.83
N ALA A 123 3.33 14.12 -4.39
CA ALA A 123 4.56 13.76 -3.67
C ALA A 123 5.38 15.00 -3.29
N TYR A 124 5.43 16.02 -4.15
CA TYR A 124 6.10 17.28 -3.88
C TYR A 124 5.46 18.01 -2.71
N TYR A 125 4.13 18.05 -2.68
CA TYR A 125 3.38 18.67 -1.60
C TYR A 125 3.66 17.98 -0.27
N TYR A 126 3.58 16.64 -0.21
CA TYR A 126 3.93 15.88 1.00
C TYR A 126 5.38 16.07 1.41
N ARG A 127 6.32 16.07 0.46
CA ARG A 127 7.74 16.29 0.74
C ARG A 127 8.00 17.69 1.31
N SER A 128 7.30 18.71 0.80
CA SER A 128 7.39 20.08 1.30
C SER A 128 6.91 20.18 2.76
N LEU A 129 5.78 19.54 3.09
CA LEU A 129 5.30 19.45 4.47
C LEU A 129 6.29 18.67 5.36
N PHE A 130 6.82 17.56 4.87
CA PHE A 130 7.79 16.76 5.64
C PHE A 130 9.01 17.58 6.05
N GLU A 131 9.62 18.35 5.13
CA GLU A 131 10.79 19.19 5.45
C GLU A 131 10.48 20.38 6.36
N GLU A 132 9.22 20.83 6.41
CA GLU A 132 8.78 21.85 7.38
C GLU A 132 8.87 21.33 8.82
N PHE A 133 8.47 20.07 9.06
CA PHE A 133 8.52 19.45 10.39
C PHE A 133 9.86 18.77 10.71
N TYR A 134 10.52 18.22 9.70
CA TYR A 134 11.74 17.42 9.83
C TYR A 134 12.81 17.92 8.86
N PRO A 135 13.44 19.07 9.16
CA PRO A 135 14.43 19.66 8.28
C PRO A 135 15.72 18.84 8.26
N GLY A 136 16.32 18.72 7.07
CA GLY A 136 17.68 18.20 6.88
C GLY A 136 17.76 16.81 6.22
N PRO A 137 18.95 16.47 5.71
CA PRO A 137 19.16 15.26 4.90
C PRO A 137 18.93 13.97 5.70
N ALA A 138 19.36 13.94 6.97
CA ALA A 138 19.23 12.75 7.82
C ALA A 138 17.75 12.33 7.98
N ALA A 139 16.82 13.28 8.11
CA ALA A 139 15.40 12.98 8.18
C ALA A 139 14.86 12.45 6.85
N ALA A 140 15.24 13.07 5.73
CA ALA A 140 14.82 12.63 4.40
C ALA A 140 15.29 11.20 4.07
N GLU A 141 16.49 10.82 4.53
CA GLU A 141 17.05 9.46 4.35
C GLU A 141 16.29 8.38 5.12
N THR A 142 15.54 8.74 6.17
CA THR A 142 14.69 7.77 6.89
C THR A 142 13.47 7.33 6.09
N VAL A 143 13.11 8.07 5.04
CA VAL A 143 11.97 7.73 4.17
C VAL A 143 12.51 6.87 3.02
N PRO A 144 12.07 5.62 2.87
CA PRO A 144 12.54 4.77 1.78
C PRO A 144 12.24 5.38 0.41
N GLY A 145 13.25 5.42 -0.45
CA GLY A 145 13.13 5.86 -1.83
C GLY A 145 12.79 4.73 -2.80
N GLY A 146 12.52 5.10 -4.05
CA GLY A 146 12.33 4.16 -5.17
C GLY A 146 10.90 4.11 -5.70
N LYS A 147 10.72 3.38 -6.81
CA LYS A 147 9.40 3.17 -7.41
C LYS A 147 8.58 2.24 -6.53
N SER A 148 7.34 2.61 -6.24
CA SER A 148 6.39 1.86 -5.41
C SER A 148 5.03 1.86 -6.09
N ILE A 149 4.24 0.81 -5.87
CA ILE A 149 2.83 0.72 -6.29
C ILE A 149 2.02 0.28 -5.10
N ALA A 150 1.01 1.08 -4.72
CA ALA A 150 0.28 0.90 -3.47
C ALA A 150 1.26 0.74 -2.28
N CYS A 151 0.99 -0.23 -1.41
CA CYS A 151 1.87 -0.59 -0.28
C CYS A 151 2.98 -1.59 -0.66
N SER A 152 3.30 -1.73 -1.95
CA SER A 152 4.24 -2.75 -2.42
C SER A 152 5.62 -2.17 -2.71
N SER A 153 6.66 -2.91 -2.34
CA SER A 153 8.04 -2.54 -2.62
C SER A 153 8.36 -2.65 -4.13
N PRO A 154 9.52 -2.15 -4.59
CA PRO A 154 9.99 -2.36 -5.96
C PRO A 154 9.99 -3.84 -6.40
N ALA A 155 10.02 -4.79 -5.46
CA ALA A 155 9.96 -6.22 -5.76
C ALA A 155 8.64 -6.62 -6.44
N ALA A 156 7.50 -5.99 -6.10
CA ALA A 156 6.24 -6.30 -6.74
C ALA A 156 6.22 -5.87 -8.21
N ILE A 157 6.90 -4.76 -8.54
CA ILE A 157 7.07 -4.30 -9.94
C ILE A 157 7.88 -5.31 -10.76
N ALA A 158 8.81 -6.03 -10.13
CA ALA A 158 9.59 -7.06 -10.80
C ALA A 158 8.82 -8.38 -11.04
N TRP A 159 7.68 -8.58 -10.37
CA TRP A 159 6.88 -9.82 -10.48
C TRP A 159 5.85 -9.76 -11.60
N ASP A 160 5.42 -8.56 -12.00
CA ASP A 160 4.48 -8.37 -13.09
C ASP A 160 4.87 -7.14 -13.92
N ALA A 161 5.21 -7.35 -15.19
CA ALA A 161 5.61 -6.27 -16.08
C ALA A 161 4.50 -5.23 -16.30
N SER A 162 3.23 -5.61 -16.14
CA SER A 162 2.09 -4.67 -16.23
C SER A 162 2.12 -3.61 -15.11
N PHE A 163 2.73 -3.93 -13.97
CA PHE A 163 2.92 -3.00 -12.87
C PHE A 163 3.98 -1.95 -13.18
N ALA A 164 5.00 -2.27 -13.98
CA ALA A 164 6.03 -1.30 -14.36
C ALA A 164 5.49 -0.08 -15.14
N SER A 165 4.39 -0.26 -15.86
CA SER A 165 3.66 0.78 -16.61
C SER A 165 2.54 1.47 -15.80
N ALA A 166 2.12 0.89 -14.68
CA ALA A 166 1.05 1.42 -13.83
C ALA A 166 1.63 2.29 -12.69
N ALA A 167 2.06 3.51 -13.01
CA ALA A 167 2.60 4.46 -12.04
C ALA A 167 1.53 5.11 -11.14
N ASP A 168 0.48 4.37 -10.78
CA ASP A 168 -0.56 4.84 -9.87
C ASP A 168 -0.25 4.39 -8.44
N PRO A 169 0.21 5.28 -7.55
CA PRO A 169 0.51 4.94 -6.17
C PRO A 169 -0.74 4.49 -5.39
N SER A 170 -1.95 4.75 -5.90
CA SER A 170 -3.18 4.23 -5.29
C SER A 170 -3.48 2.78 -5.62
N GLY A 171 -2.85 2.22 -6.65
CA GLY A 171 -3.13 0.87 -7.15
C GLY A 171 -4.52 0.69 -7.77
N ARG A 172 -5.30 1.77 -7.96
CA ARG A 172 -6.63 1.78 -8.59
C ARG A 172 -6.60 1.27 -10.02
N ALA A 173 -5.54 1.60 -10.76
CA ALA A 173 -5.47 1.43 -12.21
C ALA A 173 -4.95 0.07 -12.70
N LEU A 174 -5.25 -1.04 -12.03
CA LEU A 174 -4.98 -2.38 -12.58
C LEU A 174 -6.26 -3.02 -13.12
N ALA A 175 -6.61 -2.61 -14.34
CA ALA A 175 -7.70 -3.22 -15.10
C ALA A 175 -7.48 -4.74 -15.21
N GLY A 176 -8.52 -5.53 -14.92
CA GLY A 176 -8.50 -7.00 -14.98
C GLY A 176 -8.17 -7.72 -13.67
N VAL A 177 -7.86 -7.01 -12.57
CA VAL A 177 -7.66 -7.62 -11.24
C VAL A 177 -8.97 -7.66 -10.43
N HIS A 178 -9.85 -6.66 -10.58
CA HIS A 178 -11.14 -6.59 -9.92
C HIS A 178 -12.28 -6.74 -10.92
N ASN A 179 -13.32 -7.52 -10.57
CA ASN A 179 -14.47 -7.75 -11.44
C ASN A 179 -15.28 -6.46 -11.73
N ALA A 180 -15.10 -5.43 -10.89
CA ALA A 180 -15.76 -4.14 -11.00
C ALA A 180 -14.82 -3.00 -11.44
N ALA A 181 -13.58 -3.29 -11.84
CA ALA A 181 -12.70 -2.28 -12.40
C ALA A 181 -13.19 -1.92 -13.82
N LEU A 182 -13.88 -0.79 -13.94
CA LEU A 182 -14.21 -0.11 -15.20
C LEU A 182 -13.12 0.90 -15.54
#